data_AF-A0A7Y2C7U3-F1
#
_entry.id   AF-A0A7Y2C7U3-F1
#
_cell.length_a   1.000
_cell.length_b   1.000
_cell.length_c   1.000
_cell.angle_alpha   90.00
_cell.angle_beta   90.00
_cell.angle_gamma   90.00
#
_symmetry.space_group_name_H-M   'P 1'
#
loop_
_entity.id
_entity.type
_entity.pdbx_description
1 polymer ?
#
loop_
_entity_poly.entity_id
_entity_poly.type
_entity_poly.pdbx_seq_one_letter_code
_entity_poly.pdbx_strand_id
1 'polypeptide(L)'
;MSLDLYVKAGENKAKDRPSQARNDLSAPRPAVRRFPPVLQFLTFQRSDVNATLRRVSAAAFEYGMSLDEIRDEIITSALELGYRAAIRMQEIQTEDLPSYPEQTIFTGLMLVDLQAILLEPEAPERA
;
A
#
# COMPACT_ATOMS: atom_id res chain seq x y z
N MET A 1 32.07 2.03 -56.71
CA MET A 1 30.99 2.96 -56.36
C MET A 1 31.56 3.92 -55.33
N SER A 2 31.51 5.21 -55.62
CA SER A 2 32.11 6.33 -54.86
C SER A 2 31.06 7.03 -54.00
N LEU A 3 31.53 7.95 -53.14
CA LEU A 3 30.93 9.10 -52.44
C LEU A 3 31.10 8.96 -50.91
N ASP A 4 31.71 9.88 -50.15
CA ASP A 4 32.30 11.19 -50.43
C ASP A 4 33.34 11.54 -49.35
N LEU A 5 34.38 12.27 -49.76
CA LEU A 5 35.31 12.99 -48.88
C LEU A 5 34.66 14.29 -48.42
N TYR A 6 34.82 14.69 -47.14
CA TYR A 6 35.09 16.09 -46.79
C TYR A 6 35.95 16.19 -45.53
N VAL A 7 36.90 17.12 -45.59
CA VAL A 7 38.12 17.25 -44.78
C VAL A 7 38.09 18.55 -43.97
N LYS A 8 38.50 18.47 -42.68
CA LYS A 8 39.07 19.52 -41.78
C LYS A 8 38.22 20.78 -41.49
N ALA A 9 38.41 21.53 -40.39
CA ALA A 9 39.20 21.45 -39.18
C ALA A 9 38.61 22.47 -38.19
N GLY A 10 38.80 22.26 -36.90
CA GLY A 10 38.48 23.24 -35.86
C GLY A 10 39.10 22.83 -34.54
N GLU A 11 40.40 23.05 -34.40
CA GLU A 11 41.12 22.84 -33.14
C GLU A 11 40.79 23.93 -32.11
N ASN A 12 40.43 23.45 -30.91
CA ASN A 12 40.98 23.84 -29.60
C ASN A 12 40.47 25.05 -28.77
N LYS A 13 39.96 24.66 -27.60
CA LYS A 13 40.04 25.25 -26.23
C LYS A 13 39.04 26.31 -25.78
N ALA A 14 38.08 25.85 -24.96
CA ALA A 14 37.64 26.53 -23.74
C ALA A 14 37.30 25.45 -22.69
N LYS A 15 38.19 25.29 -21.69
CA LYS A 15 37.96 25.65 -20.28
C LYS A 15 36.93 24.78 -19.56
N ASP A 16 37.45 24.01 -18.61
CA ASP A 16 36.88 23.69 -17.30
C ASP A 16 35.39 23.99 -17.13
N ARG A 17 34.58 22.94 -17.28
CA ARG A 17 33.41 22.73 -16.44
C ARG A 17 33.34 21.24 -16.17
N PRO A 18 33.31 20.76 -14.91
CA PRO A 18 32.66 19.50 -14.66
C PRO A 18 31.22 19.70 -15.10
N SER A 19 30.82 19.06 -16.20
CA SER A 19 29.41 18.92 -16.55
C SER A 19 28.78 18.23 -15.35
N GLN A 20 28.14 19.02 -14.49
CA GLN A 20 27.23 18.52 -13.47
C GLN A 20 26.36 17.49 -14.18
N ALA A 21 26.51 16.23 -13.78
CA ALA A 21 25.53 15.22 -14.08
C ALA A 21 24.19 15.85 -13.73
N ARG A 22 23.40 16.15 -14.76
CA ARG A 22 22.01 16.51 -14.57
C ARG A 22 21.45 15.31 -13.85
N ASN A 23 21.19 15.44 -12.56
CA ASN A 23 20.35 14.47 -11.86
C ASN A 23 19.08 14.41 -12.70
N ASP A 24 18.91 13.31 -13.42
CA ASP A 24 17.69 12.99 -14.13
C ASP A 24 16.61 12.86 -13.07
N LEU A 25 15.92 13.97 -12.80
CA LEU A 25 14.75 14.06 -11.92
C LEU A 25 13.53 13.29 -12.49
N SER A 26 13.74 12.50 -13.54
CA SER A 26 12.74 11.69 -14.23
C SER A 26 12.83 10.20 -13.91
N ALA A 27 13.80 9.75 -13.10
CA ALA A 27 13.81 8.37 -12.64
C ALA A 27 12.59 8.13 -11.71
N PRO A 28 11.74 7.12 -11.98
CA PRO A 28 10.62 6.82 -11.11
C PRO A 28 11.16 6.47 -9.72
N ARG A 29 10.75 7.24 -8.71
CA ARG A 29 11.11 6.97 -7.32
C ARG A 29 10.61 5.58 -6.95
N PRO A 30 11.37 4.79 -6.17
CA PRO A 30 10.92 3.47 -5.74
C PRO A 30 9.63 3.59 -4.94
N ALA A 31 8.60 2.87 -5.40
CA ALA A 31 7.32 2.71 -4.73
C ALA A 31 7.44 1.65 -3.63
N VAL A 32 7.27 2.03 -2.37
CA VAL A 32 7.48 1.12 -1.22
C VAL A 32 6.31 1.19 -0.25
N ARG A 33 5.75 0.03 0.12
CA ARG A 33 4.83 -0.09 1.26
C ARG A 33 5.63 -0.28 2.54
N ARG A 34 5.62 0.74 3.39
CA ARG A 34 6.41 0.77 4.64
C ARG A 34 5.56 0.48 5.88
N PHE A 35 4.24 0.60 5.78
CA PHE A 35 3.33 0.56 6.93
C PHE A 35 2.20 -0.44 6.68
N PRO A 36 1.74 -1.13 7.74
CA PRO A 36 0.51 -1.91 7.65
C PRO A 36 -0.67 -0.99 7.32
N PRO A 37 -1.75 -1.53 6.72
CA PRO A 37 -2.91 -0.72 6.44
C PRO A 37 -3.56 -0.22 7.73
N VAL A 38 -4.05 1.01 7.68
CA VAL A 38 -4.79 1.64 8.77
C VAL A 38 -6.23 1.16 8.71
N LEU A 39 -6.67 0.44 9.74
CA LEU A 39 -8.07 0.06 9.90
C LEU A 39 -8.85 1.17 10.61
N GLN A 40 -9.91 1.65 9.98
CA GLN A 40 -10.89 2.56 10.57
C GLN A 40 -12.24 1.87 10.64
N PHE A 41 -12.70 1.57 11.86
CA PHE A 41 -13.99 0.94 12.08
C PHE A 41 -15.10 2.00 12.06
N LEU A 42 -16.12 1.76 11.23
CA LEU A 42 -17.25 2.69 11.05
C LEU A 42 -18.38 2.45 12.05
N THR A 43 -18.47 1.24 12.59
CA THR A 43 -19.46 0.85 13.60
C THR A 43 -18.79 0.59 14.95
N PHE A 44 -19.52 0.88 16.02
CA PHE A 44 -19.07 0.54 17.37
C PHE A 44 -19.15 -0.98 17.54
N GLN A 45 -18.01 -1.59 17.88
CA GLN A 45 -17.90 -3.00 18.16
C GLN A 45 -17.18 -3.22 19.48
N ARG A 46 -17.22 -4.46 19.95
CA ARG A 46 -16.42 -4.86 21.10
C ARG A 46 -14.93 -4.58 20.83
N SER A 47 -14.23 -4.06 21.83
CA SER A 47 -12.84 -3.63 21.68
C SER A 47 -11.89 -4.78 21.33
N ASP A 48 -12.19 -6.00 21.77
CA ASP A 48 -11.41 -7.21 21.52
C ASP A 48 -11.49 -7.66 20.05
N VAL A 49 -12.65 -7.48 19.41
CA VAL A 49 -12.84 -7.72 17.97
C VAL A 49 -11.95 -6.76 17.18
N ASN A 50 -12.04 -5.46 17.47
CA ASN A 50 -11.22 -4.43 16.81
C ASN A 50 -9.72 -4.69 16.98
N ALA A 51 -9.29 -5.04 18.20
CA ALA A 51 -7.89 -5.36 18.49
C ALA A 51 -7.40 -6.61 17.75
N THR A 52 -8.26 -7.63 17.61
CA THR A 52 -7.93 -8.86 16.89
C THR A 52 -7.77 -8.61 15.40
N LEU A 53 -8.73 -7.91 14.76
CA LEU A 53 -8.64 -7.59 13.34
C LEU A 53 -7.44 -6.69 13.00
N ARG A 54 -7.07 -5.77 13.89
CA ARG A 54 -5.83 -4.97 13.75
C ARG A 54 -4.57 -5.85 13.82
N ARG A 55 -4.51 -6.82 14.72
CA ARG A 55 -3.37 -7.76 14.82
C ARG A 55 -3.27 -8.64 13.59
N VAL A 56 -4.39 -9.18 13.11
CA VAL A 56 -4.46 -9.95 11.86
C VAL A 56 -3.90 -9.13 10.69
N SER A 57 -4.37 -7.90 10.55
CA SER A 57 -3.91 -6.99 9.50
C SER A 57 -2.41 -6.70 9.56
N ALA A 58 -1.87 -6.44 10.77
CA ALA A 58 -0.45 -6.19 10.95
C ALA A 58 0.40 -7.43 10.63
N ALA A 59 -0.01 -8.61 11.12
CA ALA A 59 0.69 -9.86 10.85
C ALA A 59 0.69 -10.19 9.35
N ALA A 60 -0.46 -10.07 8.68
CA ALA A 60 -0.58 -10.29 7.25
C ALA A 60 0.34 -9.35 6.43
N PHE A 61 0.44 -8.09 6.83
CA PHE A 61 1.40 -7.15 6.25
C PHE A 61 2.86 -7.58 6.47
N GLU A 62 3.22 -8.02 7.68
CA GLU A 62 4.56 -8.52 7.99
C GLU A 62 4.93 -9.77 7.17
N TYR A 63 3.94 -10.60 6.81
CA TYR A 63 4.11 -11.71 5.88
C TYR A 63 4.25 -11.30 4.40
N GLY A 64 4.17 -10.01 4.09
CA GLY A 64 4.29 -9.48 2.74
C GLY A 64 3.03 -9.62 1.88
N MET A 65 1.86 -9.84 2.50
CA MET A 65 0.59 -9.94 1.78
C MET A 65 0.20 -8.60 1.14
N SER A 66 -0.47 -8.68 -0.01
CA SER A 66 -1.09 -7.54 -0.68
C SER A 66 -2.30 -7.01 0.09
N LEU A 67 -2.79 -5.82 -0.27
CA LEU A 67 -3.95 -5.22 0.41
C LEU A 67 -5.24 -6.03 0.21
N ASP A 68 -5.44 -6.62 -0.97
CA ASP A 68 -6.58 -7.51 -1.23
C ASP A 68 -6.51 -8.78 -0.39
N GLU A 69 -5.33 -9.40 -0.26
CA GLU A 69 -5.15 -10.58 0.61
C GLU A 69 -5.37 -10.23 2.08
N ILE A 70 -4.84 -9.10 2.55
CA ILE A 70 -5.07 -8.61 3.92
C ILE A 70 -6.57 -8.37 4.16
N ARG A 71 -7.29 -7.80 3.18
CA ARG A 71 -8.75 -7.61 3.28
C ARG A 71 -9.47 -8.94 3.45
N ASP A 72 -9.13 -9.93 2.62
CA ASP A 72 -9.78 -11.23 2.63
C ASP A 72 -9.52 -11.97 3.96
N GLU A 73 -8.32 -11.82 4.51
CA GLU A 73 -7.98 -12.34 5.84
C GLU A 73 -8.80 -11.66 6.96
N ILE A 74 -8.97 -10.33 6.89
CA ILE A 74 -9.81 -9.59 7.85
C ILE A 74 -11.28 -10.04 7.74
N ILE A 75 -11.80 -10.26 6.53
CA ILE A 75 -13.18 -10.74 6.31
C ILE A 75 -13.34 -12.13 6.94
N THR A 76 -12.39 -13.03 6.70
CA THR A 76 -12.40 -14.39 7.25
C THR A 76 -12.35 -14.37 8.77
N SER A 77 -11.42 -13.62 9.35
CA SER A 77 -11.31 -13.44 10.80
C SER A 77 -12.56 -12.79 11.42
N ALA A 78 -13.18 -11.82 10.75
CA ALA A 78 -14.43 -11.22 11.22
C ALA A 78 -15.57 -12.23 11.27
N LEU A 79 -15.67 -13.10 10.25
CA LEU A 79 -16.67 -14.17 10.19
C LEU A 79 -16.50 -15.17 11.34
N GLU A 80 -15.28 -15.60 11.62
CA GLU A 80 -14.95 -16.48 12.76
C GLU A 80 -15.33 -15.85 14.10
N LEU A 81 -15.26 -14.52 14.20
CA LEU A 81 -15.67 -13.74 15.37
C LEU A 81 -17.18 -13.48 15.43
N GLY A 82 -17.97 -13.99 14.47
CA GLY A 82 -19.42 -13.84 14.42
C GLY A 82 -19.89 -12.53 13.76
N TYR A 83 -19.08 -11.93 12.89
CA TYR A 83 -19.38 -10.68 12.20
C TYR A 83 -19.33 -10.84 10.68
N ARG A 84 -20.20 -10.12 9.97
CA ARG A 84 -20.02 -9.80 8.55
C ARG A 84 -19.20 -8.52 8.44
N ALA A 85 -18.19 -8.53 7.58
CA ALA A 85 -17.38 -7.36 7.29
C ALA A 85 -17.65 -6.84 5.88
N ALA A 86 -17.93 -5.55 5.77
CA ALA A 86 -17.88 -4.81 4.52
C ALA A 86 -16.67 -3.86 4.57
N ILE A 87 -15.74 -4.03 3.64
CA ILE A 87 -14.47 -3.29 3.64
C ILE A 87 -14.34 -2.47 2.36
N ARG A 88 -14.12 -1.17 2.51
CA ARG A 88 -13.67 -0.29 1.44
C ARG A 88 -12.20 0.02 1.64
N MET A 89 -11.41 -0.08 0.57
CA MET A 89 -9.97 0.18 0.60
C MET A 89 -9.64 1.42 -0.23
N GLN A 90 -8.72 2.23 0.27
CA GLN A 90 -8.12 3.34 -0.44
C GLN A 90 -6.61 3.28 -0.25
N GLU A 91 -5.85 3.32 -1.34
CA GLU A 91 -4.40 3.45 -1.24
C GLU A 91 -4.03 4.92 -1.07
N ILE A 92 -3.20 5.19 -0.05
CA ILE A 92 -2.68 6.50 0.26
C ILE A 92 -1.22 6.51 -0.19
N GLN A 93 -0.93 7.42 -1.11
CA GLN A 93 0.41 7.72 -1.58
C GLN A 93 0.92 8.98 -0.88
N THR A 94 2.17 8.95 -0.44
CA THR A 94 2.83 10.13 0.12
C THR A 94 4.26 10.21 -0.42
N GLU A 95 4.64 11.42 -0.83
CA GLU A 95 5.95 11.73 -1.38
C GLU A 95 6.67 12.72 -0.45
N ASP A 96 8.00 12.80 -0.59
CA ASP A 96 8.85 13.78 0.13
C ASP A 96 8.72 13.73 1.66
N LEU A 97 8.51 12.53 2.22
CA LEU A 97 8.55 12.32 3.66
C LEU A 97 9.98 12.51 4.18
N PRO A 98 10.24 13.36 5.18
CA PRO A 98 11.59 13.58 5.72
C PRO A 98 12.29 12.30 6.19
N SER A 99 11.52 11.33 6.69
CA SER A 99 12.03 10.02 7.14
C SER A 99 12.34 9.04 6.01
N TYR A 100 11.87 9.30 4.79
CA TYR A 100 12.04 8.45 3.61
C TYR A 100 12.37 9.30 2.38
N PRO A 101 13.57 9.92 2.34
CA PRO A 101 13.97 10.74 1.22
C PRO A 101 13.98 9.91 -0.07
N GLU A 102 13.56 10.54 -1.17
CA GLU A 102 13.57 9.96 -2.53
C GLU A 102 12.67 8.73 -2.73
N GLN A 103 11.78 8.43 -1.78
CA GLN A 103 10.83 7.32 -1.88
C GLN A 103 9.40 7.82 -2.02
N THR A 104 8.60 7.09 -2.77
CA THR A 104 7.14 7.21 -2.75
C THR A 104 6.60 6.14 -1.83
N ILE A 105 5.99 6.56 -0.72
CA ILE A 105 5.47 5.66 0.31
C ILE A 105 4.00 5.39 0.05
N PHE A 106 3.63 4.12 0.10
CA PHE A 106 2.25 3.66 0.00
C PHE A 106 1.80 3.05 1.33
N THR A 107 0.54 3.30 1.70
CA THR A 107 -0.18 2.55 2.74
C THR A 107 -1.65 2.39 2.34
N GLY A 108 -2.34 1.40 2.88
CA GLY A 108 -3.78 1.24 2.69
C GLY A 108 -4.56 1.87 3.84
N LEU A 109 -5.62 2.59 3.53
CA LEU A 109 -6.72 2.86 4.45
C LEU A 109 -7.83 1.84 4.19
N MET A 110 -8.21 1.11 5.23
CA MET A 110 -9.34 0.17 5.19
C MET A 110 -10.46 0.70 6.08
N LEU A 111 -11.57 1.09 5.46
CA LEU A 111 -12.81 1.44 6.15
C LEU A 111 -13.60 0.15 6.37
N VAL A 112 -13.76 -0.25 7.62
CA VAL A 112 -14.35 -1.53 8.02
C VAL A 112 -15.71 -1.27 8.67
N ASP A 113 -16.77 -1.75 8.04
CA ASP A 113 -18.10 -1.84 8.65
C ASP A 113 -18.34 -3.29 9.09
N LEU A 114 -18.61 -3.47 10.38
CA LEU A 114 -18.88 -4.77 11.00
C LEU A 114 -20.35 -4.86 11.41
N GLN A 115 -20.96 -6.01 11.12
CA GLN A 115 -22.35 -6.32 11.50
C GLN A 115 -22.40 -7.70 12.17
N ALA A 116 -22.90 -7.75 13.41
CA ALA A 116 -23.02 -9.01 14.14
C ALA A 116 -24.00 -9.94 13.41
N ILE A 117 -23.62 -11.21 13.28
CA ILE A 117 -24.49 -12.26 12.75
C ILE A 117 -25.37 -12.72 13.91
N LEU A 118 -26.64 -12.31 13.92
CA LEU A 118 -27.61 -12.90 14.82
C LEU A 118 -27.87 -14.32 14.35
N LEU A 119 -27.42 -15.31 15.13
CA LEU A 119 -27.91 -16.67 15.02
C LEU A 119 -29.35 -16.64 15.56
N GLU A 120 -30.34 -16.98 14.73
CA GLU A 120 -31.68 -17.20 15.25
C GLU A 120 -31.61 -18.32 16.29
N PRO A 121 -32.20 -18.15 17.48
CA PRO A 121 -32.28 -19.24 18.44
C PRO A 121 -33.04 -20.39 17.79
N GLU A 122 -32.44 -21.59 17.79
CA GLU A 122 -33.13 -22.81 17.33
C GLU A 122 -34.49 -22.86 18.04
N ALA A 123 -35.57 -22.86 17.26
CA ALA A 123 -36.91 -22.99 17.79
C ALA A 123 -36.96 -24.29 18.62
N PRO A 124 -37.53 -24.28 19.84
CA PRO A 124 -37.59 -25.47 20.67
C PRO A 124 -38.33 -26.56 19.88
N GLU A 125 -37.64 -27.67 19.68
CA GLU A 125 -38.16 -28.88 19.06
C GLU A 125 -39.48 -29.23 19.75
N ARG A 126 -40.60 -29.14 19.02
CA ARG A 126 -41.92 -29.43 19.57
C ARG A 126 -41.97 -30.93 19.88
N ALA A 127 -41.77 -31.26 21.15
CA ALA A 127 -42.02 -32.58 21.73
C ALA A 127 -43.51 -32.94 21.66
#